data_AF-A0A965PSZ2-F1
#
_entry.id   AF-A0A965PSZ2-F1
#
_cell.length_a   1.000
_cell.length_b   1.000
_cell.length_c   1.000
_cell.angle_alpha   90.00
_cell.angle_beta   90.00
_cell.angle_gamma   90.00
#
_symmetry.space_group_name_H-M   'P 1'
#
loop_
_entity.id
_entity.type
_entity.pdbx_description
1 polymer ?
#
loop_
_entity_poly.entity_id
_entity_poly.type
_entity_poly.pdbx_seq_one_letter_code
_entity_poly.pdbx_strand_id
1 'polypeptide(L)'
;MIYHLSYASENMTKSLEYCRQSALRHGCNATFNMSIDPIFAETNKHILSQPRGAGYWVWKPYIIHRAIDGAHDGDYYVYTDAGVEFISNIRHIIDVMEREKSDVFLFGNNYQHRDWCKREVFDALGCKDGHQVQASAMVFKVSDFA
;
A
#
# COMPACT_ATOMS: atom_id res chain seq x y z
N MET A 1 -5.23 -0.84 -16.72
CA MET A 1 -5.18 -2.21 -16.14
C MET A 1 -5.21 -2.13 -14.63
N ILE A 2 -5.47 -3.22 -13.91
CA ILE A 2 -5.53 -3.26 -12.44
C ILE A 2 -4.51 -4.27 -11.93
N TYR A 3 -3.50 -3.81 -11.21
CA TYR A 3 -2.41 -4.63 -10.67
C TYR A 3 -2.48 -4.68 -9.16
N HIS A 4 -2.20 -5.86 -8.59
CA HIS A 4 -2.12 -6.05 -7.15
C HIS A 4 -0.66 -6.20 -6.69
N LEU A 5 -0.26 -5.47 -5.65
CA LEU A 5 1.06 -5.50 -5.03
C LEU A 5 0.93 -5.97 -3.58
N SER A 6 1.79 -6.89 -3.17
CA SER A 6 1.93 -7.22 -1.75
C SER A 6 3.37 -7.64 -1.44
N TYR A 7 3.74 -7.58 -0.16
CA TYR A 7 5.04 -7.98 0.36
C TYR A 7 4.83 -8.73 1.68
N ALA A 8 5.60 -9.78 1.88
CA ALA A 8 5.57 -10.57 3.10
C ALA A 8 6.98 -11.03 3.48
N SER A 9 7.25 -11.04 4.79
CA SER A 9 8.34 -11.83 5.35
C SER A 9 8.03 -13.34 5.27
N GLU A 10 9.05 -14.18 5.42
CA GLU A 10 8.97 -15.64 5.25
C GLU A 10 7.84 -16.31 6.06
N ASN A 11 7.54 -15.78 7.25
CA ASN A 11 6.49 -16.28 8.13
C ASN A 11 5.05 -16.00 7.67
N MET A 12 4.85 -15.15 6.66
CA MET A 12 3.53 -14.72 6.17
C MET A 12 3.24 -15.20 4.73
N THR A 13 4.04 -16.13 4.20
CA THR A 13 3.95 -16.64 2.82
C THR A 13 2.61 -17.28 2.48
N LYS A 14 1.98 -18.02 3.41
CA LYS A 14 0.65 -18.61 3.19
C LYS A 14 -0.43 -17.52 3.04
N SER A 15 -0.43 -16.55 3.95
CA SER A 15 -1.36 -15.42 3.91
C SER A 15 -1.19 -14.61 2.62
N LEU A 16 0.07 -14.35 2.23
CA LEU A 16 0.39 -13.68 0.97
C LEU A 16 -0.21 -14.41 -0.23
N GLU A 17 -0.09 -15.74 -0.27
CA GLU A 17 -0.65 -16.52 -1.38
C GLU A 17 -2.18 -16.42 -1.42
N TYR A 18 -2.87 -16.57 -0.29
CA TYR A 18 -4.32 -16.36 -0.23
C TYR A 18 -4.74 -14.97 -0.68
N CYS A 19 -4.02 -13.94 -0.22
CA CYS A 19 -4.22 -12.55 -0.60
C CYS A 19 -4.13 -12.38 -2.13
N ARG A 20 -3.03 -12.86 -2.74
CA ARG A 20 -2.80 -12.81 -4.19
C ARG A 20 -3.89 -13.53 -4.99
N GLN A 21 -4.29 -14.72 -4.55
CA GLN A 21 -5.33 -15.50 -5.21
C GLN A 21 -6.70 -14.82 -5.11
N SER A 22 -7.03 -14.23 -3.96
CA SER A 22 -8.26 -13.46 -3.80
C SER A 22 -8.27 -12.21 -4.70
N ALA A 23 -7.16 -11.49 -4.82
CA ALA A 23 -7.05 -10.33 -5.69
C ALA A 23 -7.34 -10.67 -7.16
N LEU A 24 -6.76 -11.75 -7.68
CA LEU A 24 -7.01 -12.23 -9.04
C LEU A 24 -8.48 -12.63 -9.24
N ARG A 25 -9.07 -13.35 -8.28
CA ARG A 25 -10.49 -13.74 -8.31
C ARG A 25 -11.42 -12.53 -8.34
N HIS A 26 -11.00 -11.43 -7.71
CA HIS A 26 -11.82 -10.25 -7.48
C HIS A 26 -11.42 -9.03 -8.31
N GLY A 27 -10.88 -9.26 -9.51
CA GLY A 27 -10.83 -8.25 -10.57
C GLY A 27 -9.46 -7.61 -10.81
N CYS A 28 -8.41 -7.99 -10.08
CA CYS A 28 -7.04 -7.62 -10.45
C CYS A 28 -6.59 -8.45 -11.65
N ASN A 29 -5.97 -7.80 -12.64
CA ASN A 29 -5.44 -8.44 -13.85
C ASN A 29 -4.16 -9.23 -13.61
N ALA A 30 -3.30 -8.77 -12.69
CA ALA A 30 -2.11 -9.50 -12.29
C ALA A 30 -1.72 -9.15 -10.85
N THR A 31 -0.84 -9.97 -10.26
CA THR A 31 -0.38 -9.78 -8.89
C THR A 31 1.12 -10.01 -8.72
N PHE A 32 1.78 -9.08 -8.03
CA PHE A 32 3.22 -9.04 -7.81
C PHE A 32 3.55 -9.23 -6.34
N ASN A 33 4.46 -10.18 -6.06
CA ASN A 33 5.08 -10.33 -4.76
C ASN A 33 6.34 -9.49 -4.80
N MET A 34 6.32 -8.36 -4.11
CA MET A 34 7.37 -7.38 -4.18
C MET A 34 8.62 -7.87 -3.43
N SER A 35 9.76 -7.30 -3.78
CA SER A 35 11.02 -7.51 -3.08
C SER A 35 11.70 -6.17 -2.84
N ILE A 36 12.64 -6.16 -1.90
CA ILE A 36 13.51 -5.03 -1.64
C ILE A 36 14.79 -5.25 -2.44
N ASP A 37 15.20 -4.29 -3.26
CA ASP A 37 16.46 -4.43 -4.00
C ASP A 37 17.69 -4.33 -3.06
N PRO A 38 18.82 -4.98 -3.42
CA PRO A 38 20.00 -5.02 -2.55
C PRO A 38 20.60 -3.64 -2.21
N ILE A 39 20.52 -2.66 -3.10
CA ILE A 39 21.03 -1.31 -2.88
C ILE A 39 20.17 -0.62 -1.83
N PHE A 40 18.84 -0.61 -1.99
CA PHE A 40 17.95 -0.06 -0.97
C PHE A 40 18.12 -0.77 0.38
N ALA A 41 18.28 -2.09 0.36
CA ALA A 41 18.48 -2.90 1.56
C ALA A 41 19.76 -2.51 2.31
N GLU A 42 20.89 -2.37 1.61
CA GLU A 42 22.18 -2.00 2.24
C GLU A 42 22.17 -0.54 2.70
N THR A 43 21.69 0.39 1.87
CA THR A 43 21.58 1.82 2.24
C THR A 43 20.73 2.03 3.50
N ASN A 44 19.65 1.26 3.65
CA ASN A 44 18.70 1.39 4.77
C ASN A 44 18.86 0.28 5.82
N LYS A 45 19.97 -0.46 5.82
CA LYS A 45 20.20 -1.62 6.70
C LYS A 45 19.98 -1.32 8.18
N HIS A 46 20.40 -0.14 8.63
CA HIS A 46 20.22 0.29 10.02
C HIS A 46 18.74 0.41 10.42
N ILE A 47 17.86 0.75 9.47
CA ILE A 47 16.39 0.77 9.64
C ILE A 47 15.83 -0.63 9.43
N LEU A 48 16.17 -1.30 8.33
CA LEU A 48 15.61 -2.62 7.95
C LEU A 48 15.95 -3.75 8.92
N SER A 49 17.03 -3.59 9.70
CA SER A 49 17.38 -4.51 10.80
C SER A 49 16.50 -4.38 12.03
N GLN A 50 15.62 -3.37 12.11
CA GLN A 50 14.74 -3.18 13.26
C GLN A 50 13.55 -4.16 13.21
N PRO A 51 13.22 -4.84 14.32
CA PRO A 51 12.24 -5.93 14.30
C PRO A 51 10.81 -5.45 14.03
N ARG A 52 10.45 -4.25 14.48
CA ARG A 52 9.10 -3.71 14.32
C ARG A 52 8.84 -3.40 12.86
N GLY A 53 7.83 -4.04 12.27
CA GLY A 53 7.41 -3.78 10.89
C GLY A 53 8.45 -4.12 9.83
N ALA A 54 9.41 -5.00 10.14
CA ALA A 54 10.56 -5.33 9.28
C ALA A 54 11.30 -4.07 8.81
N GLY A 55 11.64 -3.20 9.76
CA GLY A 55 12.24 -1.88 9.51
C GLY A 55 11.25 -0.75 9.42
N TYR A 56 10.35 -0.66 10.41
CA TYR A 56 9.35 0.41 10.55
C TYR A 56 8.54 0.67 9.29
N TRP A 57 8.31 -0.38 8.48
CA TRP A 57 7.62 -0.30 7.20
C TRP A 57 8.26 0.62 6.16
N VAL A 58 9.54 1.01 6.29
CA VAL A 58 10.25 1.89 5.33
C VAL A 58 10.27 1.29 3.91
N TRP A 59 10.21 -0.03 3.81
CA TRP A 59 10.13 -0.77 2.55
C TRP A 59 8.81 -0.56 1.81
N LYS A 60 7.71 -0.25 2.50
CA LYS A 60 6.36 -0.15 1.92
C LYS A 60 6.25 0.99 0.89
N PRO A 61 6.57 2.26 1.22
CA PRO A 61 6.53 3.32 0.21
C PRO A 61 7.51 3.05 -0.94
N TYR A 62 8.67 2.45 -0.65
CA TYR A 62 9.66 2.11 -1.66
C TYR A 62 9.14 1.09 -2.69
N ILE A 63 8.52 -0.03 -2.26
CA ILE A 63 8.01 -1.03 -3.21
C ILE A 63 6.81 -0.50 -4.01
N ILE A 64 5.97 0.34 -3.41
CA ILE A 64 4.83 0.96 -4.09
C ILE A 64 5.35 1.92 -5.16
N HIS A 65 6.30 2.79 -4.79
CA HIS A 65 6.94 3.70 -5.73
C HIS A 65 7.56 2.95 -6.91
N ARG A 66 8.37 1.92 -6.65
CA ARG A 66 8.99 1.12 -7.73
C ARG A 66 8.00 0.45 -8.68
N ALA A 67 6.78 0.16 -8.23
CA ALA A 67 5.77 -0.45 -9.08
C ALA A 67 5.04 0.57 -9.95
N ILE A 68 4.95 1.82 -9.49
CA ILE A 68 4.22 2.91 -10.15
C ILE A 68 5.15 3.75 -11.03
N ASP A 69 6.43 3.86 -10.67
CA ASP A 69 7.44 4.64 -11.39
C ASP A 69 7.63 4.11 -12.82
N GLY A 70 7.32 4.95 -13.82
CA GLY A 70 7.34 4.58 -15.23
C GLY A 70 6.21 3.65 -15.69
N ALA A 71 5.19 3.42 -14.86
CA ALA A 71 3.99 2.69 -15.27
C ALA A 71 3.12 3.49 -16.26
N HIS A 72 2.21 2.82 -16.96
CA HIS A 72 1.36 3.49 -17.95
C HIS A 72 0.26 4.32 -17.29
N ASP A 73 0.03 5.52 -17.84
CA ASP A 73 -1.08 6.38 -17.46
C ASP A 73 -2.43 5.63 -17.52
N GLY A 74 -3.26 5.83 -16.49
CA GLY A 74 -4.55 5.17 -16.33
C GLY A 74 -4.49 3.74 -15.77
N ASP A 75 -3.31 3.18 -15.50
CA ASP A 75 -3.20 1.93 -14.74
C ASP A 75 -3.52 2.13 -13.25
N TYR A 76 -4.07 1.10 -12.61
CA TYR A 76 -4.38 1.08 -11.20
C TYR A 76 -3.48 0.09 -10.47
N TYR A 77 -2.91 0.52 -9.35
CA TYR A 77 -2.10 -0.30 -8.46
C TYR A 77 -2.78 -0.38 -7.09
N VAL A 78 -3.10 -1.59 -6.69
CA VAL A 78 -3.72 -1.92 -5.40
C VAL A 78 -2.64 -2.54 -4.54
N TYR A 79 -2.16 -1.81 -3.54
CA TYR A 79 -1.30 -2.39 -2.51
C TYR A 79 -2.16 -2.97 -1.40
N THR A 80 -1.84 -4.18 -0.93
CA THR A 80 -2.36 -4.70 0.33
C THR A 80 -1.28 -5.38 1.20
N ASP A 81 -1.43 -5.29 2.52
CA ASP A 81 -0.69 -6.13 3.45
C ASP A 81 -1.02 -7.60 3.17
N ALA A 82 -0.04 -8.51 3.34
CA ALA A 82 -0.22 -9.93 3.03
C ALA A 82 -1.33 -10.65 3.81
N GLY A 83 -1.87 -10.04 4.87
CA GLY A 83 -2.99 -10.56 5.65
C GLY A 83 -4.38 -10.16 5.13
N VAL A 84 -4.47 -9.39 4.04
CA VAL A 84 -5.74 -8.89 3.49
C VAL A 84 -6.34 -9.88 2.49
N GLU A 85 -7.65 -10.04 2.54
CA GLU A 85 -8.43 -10.83 1.57
C GLU A 85 -9.39 -9.92 0.81
N PHE A 86 -9.44 -10.09 -0.52
CA PHE A 86 -10.45 -9.49 -1.36
C PHE A 86 -11.72 -10.34 -1.29
N ILE A 87 -12.84 -9.73 -0.92
CA ILE A 87 -14.15 -10.42 -0.80
C ILE A 87 -15.16 -10.01 -1.88
N SER A 88 -14.83 -9.00 -2.69
CA SER A 88 -15.68 -8.47 -3.76
C SER A 88 -14.84 -7.78 -4.82
N ASN A 89 -15.46 -7.50 -5.97
CA ASN A 89 -14.78 -6.93 -7.13
C ASN A 89 -14.17 -5.55 -6.83
N ILE A 90 -12.87 -5.39 -7.05
CA ILE A 90 -12.12 -4.14 -6.83
C ILE A 90 -12.64 -2.98 -7.68
N ARG A 91 -13.33 -3.26 -8.80
CA ARG A 91 -13.94 -2.23 -9.66
C ARG A 91 -14.90 -1.32 -8.90
N HIS A 92 -15.58 -1.81 -7.86
CA HIS A 92 -16.45 -0.94 -7.06
C HIS A 92 -15.70 0.25 -6.46
N ILE A 93 -14.43 0.09 -6.10
CA ILE A 93 -13.58 1.19 -5.60
C ILE A 93 -13.11 2.06 -6.76
N ILE A 94 -12.68 1.44 -7.86
CA ILE A 94 -12.20 2.18 -9.05
C ILE A 94 -13.31 3.07 -9.64
N ASP A 95 -14.54 2.55 -9.74
CA ASP A 95 -15.69 3.31 -10.23
C ASP A 95 -15.97 4.55 -9.35
N VAL A 96 -15.72 4.44 -8.04
CA VAL A 96 -15.80 5.59 -7.11
C VAL A 96 -14.65 6.55 -7.37
N MET A 97 -13.41 6.07 -7.50
CA MET A 97 -12.25 6.92 -7.82
C MET A 97 -12.46 7.72 -9.11
N GLU A 98 -12.98 7.08 -10.17
CA GLU A 98 -13.26 7.74 -11.45
C GLU A 98 -14.36 8.79 -11.33
N ARG A 99 -15.46 8.45 -10.64
CA ARG A 99 -16.58 9.39 -10.41
C ARG A 99 -16.15 10.61 -9.61
N GLU A 100 -15.36 10.41 -8.55
CA GLU A 100 -14.87 11.48 -7.68
C GLU A 100 -13.60 12.17 -8.23
N LYS A 101 -13.09 11.74 -9.39
CA LYS A 101 -11.84 12.22 -10.02
C LYS A 101 -10.65 12.19 -9.06
N SER A 102 -10.49 11.08 -8.36
CA SER A 102 -9.43 10.87 -7.37
C SER A 102 -8.40 9.87 -7.87
N ASP A 103 -7.12 10.21 -7.74
CA ASP A 103 -6.03 9.31 -8.10
C ASP A 103 -5.56 8.41 -6.95
N VAL A 104 -6.01 8.68 -5.72
CA VAL A 104 -5.62 7.90 -4.54
C VAL A 104 -6.84 7.58 -3.69
N PHE A 105 -7.06 6.30 -3.43
CA PHE A 105 -8.08 5.82 -2.49
C PHE A 105 -7.42 5.16 -1.28
N LEU A 106 -7.73 5.69 -0.09
CA LEU A 106 -7.27 5.18 1.19
C LEU A 106 -8.45 4.77 2.06
N PHE A 107 -8.22 3.81 2.95
CA PHE A 107 -9.25 3.31 3.85
C PHE A 107 -9.13 4.00 5.20
N GLY A 108 -10.19 4.69 5.63
CA GLY A 108 -10.28 5.21 6.98
C GLY A 108 -10.68 4.13 7.97
N ASN A 109 -10.35 4.33 9.24
CA ASN A 109 -11.00 3.63 10.34
C ASN A 109 -11.60 4.66 11.31
N ASN A 110 -12.32 4.18 12.33
CA ASN A 110 -12.98 5.04 13.31
C ASN A 110 -12.10 5.40 14.52
N TYR A 111 -10.80 5.12 14.46
CA TYR A 111 -9.85 5.47 15.52
C TYR A 111 -9.28 6.88 15.30
N GLN A 112 -8.82 7.52 16.38
CA GLN A 112 -8.17 8.82 16.29
C GLN A 112 -6.69 8.64 15.93
N HIS A 113 -6.15 9.49 15.07
CA HIS A 113 -4.76 9.39 14.64
C HIS A 113 -3.79 9.61 15.82
N ARG A 114 -4.14 10.50 16.76
CA ARG A 114 -3.37 10.74 17.99
C ARG A 114 -3.14 9.51 18.88
N ASP A 115 -3.95 8.46 18.75
CA ASP A 115 -3.79 7.24 19.55
C ASP A 115 -2.57 6.42 19.09
N TRP A 116 -2.10 6.66 17.86
CA TRP A 116 -1.04 5.90 17.20
C TRP A 116 0.15 6.75 16.74
N CYS A 117 0.01 8.07 16.76
CA CYS A 117 0.99 9.02 16.28
C CYS A 117 1.40 9.99 17.40
N LYS A 118 2.70 10.18 17.59
CA LYS A 118 3.23 11.10 18.60
C LYS A 118 2.97 12.54 18.18
N ARG A 119 2.67 13.42 19.15
CA ARG A 119 2.31 14.82 18.89
C ARG A 119 3.37 15.56 18.07
N GLU A 120 4.63 15.30 18.34
CA GLU A 120 5.78 15.92 17.65
C GLU A 120 5.79 15.63 16.15
N VAL A 121 5.22 14.51 15.70
CA VAL A 121 5.09 14.18 14.28
C VAL A 121 4.05 15.08 13.62
N PHE A 122 2.93 15.36 14.30
CA PHE A 122 1.94 16.33 13.81
C PHE A 122 2.56 17.71 13.64
N ASP A 123 3.27 18.16 14.68
CA ASP A 123 3.87 19.50 14.68
C ASP A 123 4.97 19.62 13.61
N ALA A 124 5.80 18.58 13.43
CA ALA A 124 6.84 18.54 12.40
C ALA A 124 6.29 18.54 10.96
N LEU A 125 5.12 17.92 10.72
CA LEU A 125 4.48 17.82 9.40
C LEU A 125 3.40 18.87 9.15
N GLY A 126 3.08 19.71 10.14
CA GLY A 126 1.97 20.67 10.06
C GLY A 126 0.60 19.99 9.93
N CYS A 127 0.45 18.76 10.43
CA CYS A 127 -0.79 17.98 10.34
C CYS A 127 -1.75 18.28 11.51
N LYS A 128 -3.05 18.17 11.26
CA LYS A 128 -4.08 18.22 12.32
C LYS A 128 -4.48 16.80 12.73
N ASP A 129 -4.96 16.66 13.97
CA ASP A 129 -5.59 15.41 14.43
C ASP A 129 -6.88 15.13 13.65
N GLY A 130 -7.23 13.86 13.52
CA GLY A 130 -8.36 13.39 12.74
C GLY A 130 -8.49 11.88 12.81
N HIS A 131 -9.35 11.30 11.96
CA HIS A 131 -9.47 9.86 11.89
C HIS A 131 -8.22 9.22 11.27
N GLN A 132 -7.82 8.08 11.83
CA GLN A 132 -6.70 7.33 11.32
C GLN A 132 -7.03 6.76 9.94
N VAL A 133 -6.07 6.91 9.04
CA VAL A 133 -6.07 6.26 7.72
C VAL A 133 -5.23 4.98 7.81
N GLN A 134 -5.77 3.89 7.31
CA GLN A 134 -5.13 2.59 7.26
C GLN A 134 -4.16 2.53 6.08
N ALA A 135 -2.99 1.91 6.31
CA ALA A 135 -2.01 1.62 5.28
C ALA A 135 -1.97 0.13 4.89
N SER A 136 -3.02 -0.62 5.24
CA SER A 136 -3.14 -2.06 4.95
C SER A 136 -3.74 -2.36 3.59
N ALA A 137 -4.48 -1.40 3.00
CA ALA A 137 -4.93 -1.44 1.63
C ALA A 137 -4.91 -0.01 1.08
N MET A 138 -4.40 0.17 -0.13
CA MET A 138 -4.30 1.47 -0.80
C MET A 138 -4.47 1.26 -2.30
N VAL A 139 -5.20 2.16 -2.97
CA VAL A 139 -5.36 2.13 -4.43
C VAL A 139 -4.80 3.41 -5.02
N PHE A 140 -3.96 3.27 -6.04
CA PHE A 140 -3.34 4.35 -6.77
C PHE A 140 -3.72 4.23 -8.23
N LYS A 141 -4.19 5.33 -8.82
CA LYS A 141 -4.26 5.48 -10.26
C LYS A 141 -2.98 6.18 -10.71
N VAL A 142 -2.32 5.63 -11.70
CA VAL A 142 -1.20 6.29 -12.37
C VAL A 142 -1.78 7.43 -13.19
N SER A 143 -1.37 8.65 -12.87
CA SER A 143 -1.65 9.85 -13.63
C SER A 143 -0.35 10.60 -13.85
N ASP A 144 -0.13 11.08 -15.06
CA ASP A 144 0.88 12.11 -15.27
C ASP A 144 0.46 13.35 -14.47
N PHE A 145 1.26 13.76 -13.49
CA PHE A 145 1.09 15.06 -12.83
C PHE A 145 1.32 16.14 -13.90
N ALA A 146 0.23 16.65 -14.48
CA ALA A 146 0.22 17.83 -15.34
C ALA A 146 0.24 19.12 -14.50
#